data_AF-A0A7H0H242-F1
#
_entry.id   AF-A0A7H0H242-F1
#
_cell.length_a   1.000
_cell.length_b   1.000
_cell.length_c   1.000
_cell.angle_alpha   90.00
_cell.angle_beta   90.00
_cell.angle_gamma   90.00
#
_symmetry.space_group_name_H-M   'P 1'
#
loop_
_entity.id
_entity.type
_entity.pdbx_description
1 polymer ?
#
loop_
_entity_poly.entity_id
_entity_poly.type
_entity_poly.pdbx_seq_one_letter_code
_entity_poly.pdbx_strand_id
1 'polypeptide(L)'
;MPSSGAVTAFAYTVGLFGIGHPELIVFGLDAESAYGTLYWFFDEVKRGRVLAPDEIVSPPGSDTRFLVERFPNPGSVVFAANRFHGRSRRSSVPCTSSRGMSLGRSPGRRATGTRQRCSPGRAISSNGWVRGSSGWGRGP
;
A
#
# COMPACT_ATOMS: atom_id res chain seq x y z
N MET A 1 -1.36 25.42 -18.08
CA MET A 1 -2.24 24.25 -18.22
C MET A 1 -3.01 24.12 -16.91
N PRO A 2 -4.33 24.32 -16.87
CA PRO A 2 -5.08 24.05 -15.65
C PRO A 2 -4.86 22.58 -15.29
N SER A 3 -4.49 22.31 -14.04
CA SER A 3 -4.45 20.96 -13.49
C SER A 3 -5.81 20.34 -13.74
N SER A 4 -5.90 19.35 -14.65
CA SER A 4 -7.11 18.56 -14.87
C SER A 4 -7.67 18.24 -13.50
N GLY A 5 -8.92 18.62 -13.22
CA GLY A 5 -9.55 18.43 -11.91
C GLY A 5 -9.49 16.95 -11.57
N ALA A 6 -8.44 16.55 -10.88
CA ALA A 6 -8.13 15.16 -10.65
C ALA A 6 -9.26 14.65 -9.77
N VAL A 7 -10.09 13.78 -10.33
CA VAL A 7 -11.16 13.14 -9.58
C VAL A 7 -10.47 12.43 -8.44
N THR A 8 -10.73 12.91 -7.23
CA THR A 8 -10.15 12.31 -6.04
C THR A 8 -10.76 10.92 -5.91
N ALA A 9 -9.93 9.91 -6.08
CA ALA A 9 -10.31 8.52 -5.96
C ALA A 9 -10.66 8.19 -4.51
N PHE A 10 -11.71 7.39 -4.41
CA PHE A 10 -12.11 6.66 -3.22
C PHE A 10 -11.87 5.18 -3.51
N ALA A 11 -10.97 4.54 -2.77
CA ALA A 11 -10.63 3.14 -2.99
C ALA A 11 -10.42 2.39 -1.67
N TYR A 12 -10.70 1.09 -1.68
CA TYR A 12 -10.56 0.25 -0.50
C TYR A 12 -10.20 -1.19 -0.86
N THR A 13 -9.60 -1.92 0.08
CA THR A 13 -9.25 -3.33 -0.10
C THR A 13 -10.46 -4.24 0.05
N VAL A 14 -10.37 -5.41 -0.59
CA VAL A 14 -11.29 -6.54 -0.37
C VAL A 14 -10.43 -7.76 -0.08
N GLY A 15 -10.50 -8.28 1.15
CA GLY A 15 -9.84 -9.53 1.54
C GLY A 15 -8.76 -9.40 2.60
N LEU A 16 -8.36 -8.19 3.03
CA LEU A 16 -7.44 -8.04 4.17
C LEU A 16 -8.05 -8.62 5.45
N PHE A 17 -9.38 -8.51 5.59
CA PHE A 17 -10.10 -9.11 6.70
C PHE A 17 -9.93 -10.63 6.76
N GLY A 18 -9.86 -11.28 5.60
CA GLY A 18 -9.64 -12.73 5.51
C GLY A 18 -8.28 -13.21 6.02
N ILE A 19 -7.29 -12.31 6.14
CA ILE A 19 -5.95 -12.61 6.67
C ILE A 19 -5.70 -11.98 8.04
N GLY A 20 -6.78 -11.60 8.75
CA GLY A 20 -6.71 -11.12 10.13
C GLY A 20 -6.41 -9.62 10.29
N HIS A 21 -6.52 -8.83 9.22
CA HIS A 21 -6.27 -7.39 9.25
C HIS A 21 -7.53 -6.59 8.88
N PRO A 22 -7.83 -5.42 9.47
CA PRO A 22 -8.91 -4.55 8.99
C PRO A 22 -8.77 -4.22 7.50
N GLU A 23 -9.89 -4.05 6.80
CA GLU A 23 -9.83 -3.51 5.42
C GLU A 23 -9.27 -2.09 5.45
N LEU A 24 -8.58 -1.68 4.39
CA LEU A 24 -7.96 -0.37 4.29
C LEU A 24 -8.72 0.49 3.27
N ILE A 25 -9.00 1.74 3.62
CA ILE A 25 -9.56 2.76 2.73
C ILE A 25 -8.52 3.86 2.49
N VAL A 26 -8.37 4.31 1.24
CA VAL A 26 -7.61 5.50 0.87
C VAL A 26 -8.53 6.56 0.26
N PHE A 27 -8.21 7.82 0.56
CA PHE A 27 -8.85 9.01 -0.01
C PHE A 27 -7.78 9.99 -0.49
N GLY A 28 -8.13 10.91 -1.39
CA GLY A 28 -7.24 12.03 -1.72
C GLY A 28 -6.23 11.75 -2.84
N LEU A 29 -6.30 10.57 -3.47
CA LEU A 29 -5.36 10.14 -4.50
C LEU A 29 -6.04 10.09 -5.87
N ASP A 30 -5.29 10.17 -6.97
CA ASP A 30 -5.81 9.71 -8.26
C ASP A 30 -5.93 8.16 -8.28
N ALA A 31 -6.61 7.61 -9.28
CA ALA A 31 -6.89 6.17 -9.35
C ALA A 31 -5.62 5.29 -9.43
N GLU A 32 -4.58 5.74 -10.15
CA GLU A 32 -3.33 4.99 -10.29
C GLU A 32 -2.57 4.98 -8.96
N SER A 33 -2.44 6.15 -8.33
CA SER A 33 -1.83 6.29 -7.01
C SER A 33 -2.57 5.49 -5.94
N ALA A 34 -3.91 5.48 -5.97
CA ALA A 34 -4.74 4.70 -5.05
C ALA A 34 -4.49 3.19 -5.20
N TYR A 35 -4.50 2.68 -6.44
CA TYR A 35 -4.21 1.27 -6.71
C TYR A 35 -2.82 0.87 -6.23
N GLY A 36 -1.78 1.64 -6.59
CA GLY A 36 -0.41 1.37 -6.18
C GLY A 36 -0.22 1.40 -4.66
N THR A 37 -0.84 2.38 -3.99
CA THR A 37 -0.80 2.51 -2.53
C THR A 37 -1.46 1.33 -1.85
N LEU A 38 -2.68 0.96 -2.25
CA LEU A 38 -3.40 -0.17 -1.65
C LEU A 38 -2.70 -1.50 -1.91
N TYR A 39 -2.14 -1.69 -3.11
CA TYR A 39 -1.36 -2.89 -3.43
C TYR A 39 -0.12 -3.01 -2.55
N TRP A 40 0.60 -1.91 -2.33
CA TRP A 40 1.75 -1.89 -1.43
C TRP A 40 1.36 -2.22 0.02
N PHE A 41 0.31 -1.60 0.57
CA PHE A 41 -0.17 -1.93 1.90
C PHE A 41 -0.62 -3.39 2.02
N PHE A 42 -1.29 -3.92 1.00
CA PHE A 42 -1.69 -5.32 0.97
C PHE A 42 -0.48 -6.26 1.07
N ASP A 43 0.58 -5.98 0.32
CA ASP A 43 1.80 -6.77 0.31
C ASP A 43 2.54 -6.71 1.66
N GLU A 44 2.57 -5.53 2.30
CA GLU A 44 3.11 -5.36 3.66
C GLU A 44 2.34 -6.17 4.70
N VAL A 45 1.01 -6.09 4.70
CA VAL A 45 0.15 -6.84 5.63
C VAL A 45 0.30 -8.34 5.39
N LYS A 46 0.38 -8.77 4.13
CA LYS A 46 0.63 -10.16 3.75
C LYS A 46 1.98 -10.67 4.27
N ARG A 47 3.00 -9.81 4.41
CA ARG A 47 4.28 -10.13 5.05
C ARG A 47 4.23 -10.16 6.58
N GLY A 48 3.08 -9.88 7.18
CA GLY A 48 2.87 -9.90 8.62
C GLY A 48 2.96 -8.52 9.28
N ARG A 49 3.05 -7.43 8.52
CA ARG A 49 2.96 -6.09 9.10
C ARG A 49 1.55 -5.83 9.64
N VAL A 50 1.47 -5.26 10.83
CA VAL A 50 0.21 -4.79 11.42
C VAL A 50 0.20 -3.27 11.35
N LEU A 51 -0.83 -2.70 10.70
CA LEU A 51 -1.01 -1.25 10.66
C LEU A 51 -1.70 -0.79 11.94
N ALA A 52 -1.01 0.02 12.75
CA ALA A 52 -1.55 0.54 13.99
C ALA A 52 -2.33 1.85 13.74
N PRO A 53 -3.43 2.11 14.48
CA PRO A 53 -4.01 3.44 14.53
C PRO A 53 -2.96 4.48 14.98
N ASP A 54 -3.06 5.69 14.43
CA ASP A 54 -2.16 6.83 14.64
C ASP A 54 -0.74 6.63 14.07
N GLU A 55 -0.49 5.54 13.36
CA GLU A 55 0.77 5.30 12.65
C GLU A 55 0.87 6.16 11.40
N ILE A 56 2.03 6.80 11.18
CA ILE A 56 2.36 7.46 9.91
C ILE A 56 3.22 6.51 9.08
N VAL A 57 2.71 6.11 7.92
CA VAL A 57 3.36 5.19 7.00
C VAL A 57 3.81 5.92 5.74
N SER A 58 5.04 5.66 5.30
CA SER A 58 5.60 6.24 4.07
C SER A 58 5.99 5.12 3.11
N PRO A 59 5.22 4.85 2.04
CA PRO A 59 5.59 3.89 1.03
C PRO A 59 6.93 4.27 0.38
N PRO A 60 7.87 3.31 0.19
CA PRO A 60 9.15 3.60 -0.43
C PRO A 60 8.97 4.23 -1.82
N GLY A 61 9.68 5.32 -2.07
CA GLY A 61 9.60 6.04 -3.36
C GLY A 61 8.36 6.93 -3.53
N SER A 62 7.54 7.11 -2.50
CA SER A 62 6.43 8.06 -2.47
C SER A 62 6.75 9.27 -1.61
N ASP A 63 6.44 10.47 -2.10
CA ASP A 63 6.45 11.71 -1.31
C ASP A 63 5.22 11.84 -0.39
N THR A 64 4.27 10.90 -0.49
CA THR A 64 3.02 10.91 0.28
C THR A 64 3.18 10.10 1.55
N ARG A 65 2.82 10.71 2.69
CA ARG A 65 2.70 10.02 3.98
C ARG A 65 1.25 9.71 4.27
N PHE A 66 1.00 8.58 4.92
CA PHE A 66 -0.34 8.09 5.23
C PHE A 66 -0.50 7.96 6.73
N LEU A 67 -1.42 8.73 7.32
CA LEU A 67 -1.85 8.52 8.69
C LEU A 67 -2.90 7.41 8.71
N VAL A 68 -2.65 6.33 9.44
CA VAL A 68 -3.59 5.23 9.64
C VAL A 68 -4.54 5.60 10.77
N GLU A 69 -5.83 5.68 10.46
CA GLU A 69 -6.88 6.02 11.41
C GLU A 69 -7.92 4.89 11.44
N ARG A 70 -8.68 4.78 12.52
CA ARG A 70 -9.87 3.91 12.53
C ARG A 70 -10.95 4.56 11.69
N PHE A 71 -11.53 3.82 10.75
CA PHE A 71 -12.61 4.36 9.93
C PHE A 71 -13.96 4.21 10.66
N PRO A 72 -14.71 5.31 10.88
CA PRO A 72 -16.01 5.23 11.51
C PRO A 72 -17.02 4.59 10.55
N ASN A 73 -17.86 3.69 11.09
CA ASN A 73 -18.98 3.08 10.36
C ASN A 73 -18.62 2.49 8.98
N PRO A 74 -17.80 1.44 8.91
CA PRO A 74 -17.46 0.79 7.64
C PRO A 74 -18.68 0.25 6.88
N GLY A 75 -19.78 -0.07 7.58
CA GLY A 75 -21.00 -0.64 7.00
C GLY A 75 -21.70 0.26 5.97
N SER A 76 -21.42 1.57 5.96
CA SER A 76 -21.94 2.50 4.96
C SER A 76 -21.07 2.65 3.72
N VAL A 77 -19.91 1.98 3.66
CA VAL A 77 -18.89 2.25 2.63
C VAL A 77 -18.35 0.97 1.99
N VAL A 78 -17.88 -0.01 2.76
CA VAL A 78 -17.14 -1.18 2.23
C VAL A 78 -18.07 -2.32 1.77
N PHE A 79 -19.00 -2.00 0.88
CA PHE A 79 -20.04 -2.95 0.43
C PHE A 79 -19.47 -4.20 -0.25
N ALA A 80 -18.43 -4.06 -1.07
CA ALA A 80 -17.83 -5.20 -1.76
C ALA A 80 -17.13 -6.15 -0.78
N ALA A 81 -16.42 -5.62 0.22
CA ALA A 81 -15.77 -6.42 1.26
C ALA A 81 -16.81 -7.15 2.12
N ASN A 82 -17.89 -6.48 2.50
CA ASN A 82 -18.99 -7.11 3.24
C ASN A 82 -19.64 -8.24 2.44
N ARG A 83 -19.88 -8.05 1.14
CA ARG A 83 -20.39 -9.12 0.26
C ARG A 83 -19.42 -10.29 0.16
N PHE A 84 -18.13 -10.02 -0.04
CA PHE A 84 -17.10 -11.04 -0.16
C PHE A 84 -16.99 -11.91 1.10
N HIS A 85 -17.13 -11.31 2.28
CA HIS A 85 -17.09 -12.02 3.55
C HIS A 85 -18.46 -12.51 4.07
N GLY A 86 -19.54 -12.34 3.29
CA GLY A 86 -20.89 -12.75 3.70
C GLY A 86 -21.44 -12.00 4.92
N ARG A 87 -21.01 -10.75 5.16
CA ARG A 87 -21.37 -9.96 6.34
C ARG A 87 -22.46 -8.94 6.04
N SER A 88 -23.35 -8.73 7.02
CA SER A 88 -24.36 -7.67 6.97
C SER A 88 -23.75 -6.31 7.30
N ARG A 89 -24.42 -5.22 6.92
CA ARG A 89 -23.99 -3.85 7.24
C ARG A 89 -23.88 -3.59 8.76
N ARG A 90 -24.76 -4.22 9.56
CA ARG A 90 -24.77 -4.09 11.04
C ARG A 90 -23.60 -4.82 11.71
N SER A 91 -23.01 -5.78 11.02
CA SER A 91 -21.83 -6.53 11.46
C SER A 91 -20.71 -6.40 10.43
N SER A 92 -20.46 -5.18 9.94
CA SER A 92 -19.47 -4.92 8.88
C SER A 92 -18.06 -5.40 9.26
N VAL A 93 -17.21 -5.65 8.27
CA VAL A 93 -15.76 -5.81 8.51
C VAL A 93 -15.18 -4.54 9.16
N PRO A 94 -14.23 -4.65 10.11
CA PRO A 94 -13.50 -3.50 10.63
C PRO A 94 -12.65 -2.87 9.52
N CYS A 95 -12.43 -1.57 9.63
CA CYS A 95 -11.72 -0.82 8.59
C CYS A 95 -10.84 0.28 9.19
N THR A 96 -9.68 0.47 8.57
CA THR A 96 -8.79 1.61 8.81
C THR A 96 -8.78 2.52 7.58
N SER A 97 -8.72 3.83 7.79
CA SER A 97 -8.53 4.81 6.73
C SER A 97 -7.12 5.33 6.75
N SER A 98 -6.54 5.53 5.57
CA SER A 98 -5.28 6.22 5.40
C SER A 98 -5.47 7.51 4.62
N ARG A 99 -5.18 8.65 5.26
CA ARG A 99 -5.21 9.97 4.60
C ARG A 99 -3.82 10.34 4.11
N GLY A 100 -3.71 10.66 2.82
CA GLY A 100 -2.49 11.22 2.25
C GLY A 100 -2.22 12.62 2.79
N MET A 101 -1.09 12.79 3.47
CA MET A 101 -0.52 14.08 3.81
C MET A 101 0.50 14.44 2.74
N SER A 102 0.15 15.40 1.88
CA SER A 102 1.15 16.05 1.02
C SER A 102 2.05 16.89 1.91
N LEU A 103 3.34 16.55 1.98
CA LEU A 103 4.34 17.50 2.46
C LEU A 103 4.27 18.68 1.49
N GLY A 104 3.73 19.82 1.95
CA GLY A 104 3.69 21.03 1.16
C GLY A 104 5.05 21.24 0.50
N ARG A 105 5.06 21.45 -0.82
CA ARG A 105 6.29 21.80 -1.55
C ARG A 105 6.94 22.97 -0.81
N SER A 106 8.07 22.73 -0.16
CA SER A 106 8.90 23.83 0.33
C SER A 106 9.22 24.74 -0.87
N PRO A 107 8.90 26.04 -0.84
CA PRO A 107 9.30 26.93 -1.92
C PRO A 107 10.81 27.15 -1.80
N GLY A 108 11.58 26.48 -2.64
CA GLY A 108 12.99 26.79 -2.82
C GLY A 108 13.95 25.63 -2.53
N ARG A 109 13.97 24.64 -3.42
CA ARG A 109 15.23 24.03 -3.86
C ARG A 109 15.03 23.56 -5.30
N ARG A 110 15.77 24.17 -6.23
CA ARG A 110 15.88 23.68 -7.61
C ARG A 110 16.52 22.29 -7.55
N ALA A 111 15.72 21.25 -7.75
CA ALA A 111 16.21 19.92 -8.05
C ALA A 111 16.47 19.85 -9.56
N THR A 112 17.72 20.09 -9.96
CA THR A 112 18.29 19.50 -11.17
C THR A 112 18.40 18.00 -10.92
N GLY A 113 17.60 17.18 -11.59
CA GLY A 113 17.69 15.73 -11.45
C GLY A 113 16.49 14.99 -12.01
N THR A 114 16.60 14.64 -13.30
CA THR A 114 16.05 13.49 -14.02
C THR A 114 14.72 12.88 -13.54
N ARG A 115 13.68 13.00 -14.40
CA ARG A 115 12.41 12.26 -14.33
C ARG A 115 12.68 10.76 -14.17
N GLN A 116 12.40 10.20 -13.01
CA GLN A 116 12.26 8.75 -12.87
C GLN A 116 10.81 8.40 -13.15
N ARG A 117 10.55 7.93 -14.38
CA ARG A 117 9.30 7.27 -14.74
C ARG A 117 9.14 6.06 -13.85
N CYS A 118 7.99 5.92 -13.20
CA CYS A 118 7.51 4.61 -12.79
C CYS A 118 7.27 3.80 -14.07
N SER A 119 8.03 2.72 -14.25
CA SER A 119 7.80 1.73 -15.30
C SER A 119 7.11 0.51 -14.67
N PRO A 120 6.00 0.01 -15.22
CA PRO A 120 5.44 -1.25 -14.79
C PRO A 120 6.13 -2.42 -15.51
N GLY A 121 6.70 -3.36 -14.75
CA GLY A 121 6.83 -4.76 -15.18
C GLY A 121 8.23 -5.32 -15.51
N ARG A 122 8.44 -6.53 -14.96
CA ARG A 122 9.50 -7.56 -15.21
C ARG A 122 10.91 -7.24 -14.67
N ALA A 123 11.61 -8.16 -14.00
CA ALA A 123 11.67 -9.60 -14.24
C ALA A 123 11.85 -10.44 -12.96
N ILE A 124 11.19 -11.59 -12.94
CA ILE A 124 11.66 -12.80 -12.24
C ILE A 124 12.95 -13.21 -12.97
N SER A 125 14.09 -13.17 -12.28
CA SER A 125 15.34 -13.76 -12.76
C SER A 125 15.51 -15.12 -12.10
N SER A 126 15.41 -16.15 -12.92
CA SER A 126 15.91 -17.49 -12.66
C SER A 126 17.45 -17.50 -12.71
N ASN A 127 18.04 -18.22 -11.75
CA ASN A 127 19.38 -18.83 -11.72
C ASN A 127 20.37 -18.22 -10.71
N GLY A 128 20.75 -19.04 -9.73
CA GLY A 128 21.86 -18.74 -8.83
C GLY A 128 21.99 -19.72 -7.66
N TRP A 129 21.92 -21.03 -7.91
CA TRP A 129 22.44 -22.01 -6.95
C TRP A 129 23.96 -21.80 -6.82
N VAL A 130 24.39 -21.21 -5.69
CA VAL A 130 25.80 -21.17 -5.30
C VAL A 130 26.12 -22.50 -4.62
N ARG A 131 26.82 -23.40 -5.34
CA ARG A 131 27.57 -24.50 -4.73
C ARG A 131 28.75 -23.89 -3.97
N GLY A 132 28.66 -23.89 -2.65
CA GLY A 132 29.79 -23.63 -1.78
C GLY A 132 30.77 -24.81 -1.85
N SER A 133 31.92 -24.58 -2.48
CA SER A 133 33.10 -25.42 -2.37
C SER A 133 33.86 -25.07 -1.09
N SER A 134 33.81 -25.96 -0.10
CA SER A 134 34.76 -25.99 1.01
C SER A 134 35.42 -27.36 1.03
N GLY A 135 36.62 -27.43 0.47
CA GLY A 135 37.52 -28.56 0.63
C GLY A 135 38.18 -28.55 2.00
N TRP A 136 38.09 -29.68 2.69
CA TRP A 136 38.98 -30.20 3.73
C TRP A 136 38.99 -31.70 3.42
N GLY A 137 40.07 -32.38 3.07
CA GLY A 137 41.35 -32.55 3.75
C GLY A 137 41.65 -34.06 3.69
N ARG A 138 42.90 -34.43 3.39
CA ARG A 138 43.42 -35.78 3.08
C ARG A 138 43.18 -36.80 4.20
N GLY A 139 42.80 -38.04 3.86
CA GLY A 139 43.69 -39.24 3.91
C GLY A 139 43.43 -40.06 5.18
N PRO A 140 43.94 -41.31 5.34
CA PRO A 140 44.75 -42.14 4.44
C PRO A 140 43.95 -43.18 3.64
#